data_AF-A0A2E1LHE2-F1
#
_entry.id   AF-A0A2E1LHE2-F1
#
_cell.length_a   1.000
_cell.length_b   1.000
_cell.length_c   1.000
_cell.angle_alpha   90.00
_cell.angle_beta   90.00
_cell.angle_gamma   90.00
#
_symmetry.space_group_name_H-M   'P 1'
#
loop_
_entity.id
_entity.type
_entity.pdbx_description
1 polymer ?
#
loop_
_entity_poly.entity_id
_entity_poly.type
_entity_poly.pdbx_seq_one_letter_code
_entity_poly.pdbx_strand_id
1 'polypeptide(L)'
;MAAFITVEGTVAGIFEGQRRWFINFGDDYRSDFTVSLQDQALRMVKRLWPIPDNWVGQRVRVQGFADLWNGVLIEWDFPAQLCFIEPVPYKL
;
A
#
# COMPACT_ATOMS: atom_id res chain seq x y z
N MET A 1 5.23 5.22 20.97
CA MET A 1 5.01 6.16 19.85
C MET A 1 5.11 5.37 18.56
N ALA A 2 4.15 5.49 17.65
CA ALA A 2 4.27 4.90 16.32
C ALA A 2 5.35 5.66 15.53
N ALA A 3 6.25 4.94 14.86
CA ALA A 3 7.30 5.55 14.06
C ALA A 3 6.75 5.91 12.67
N PHE A 4 6.97 7.15 12.21
CA PHE A 4 6.70 7.51 10.81
C PHE A 4 7.88 7.08 9.95
N ILE A 5 7.65 6.19 9.00
CA ILE A 5 8.70 5.58 8.17
C ILE A 5 8.38 5.66 6.68
N THR A 6 9.39 5.39 5.87
CA THR A 6 9.26 5.20 4.43
C THR A 6 9.67 3.77 4.09
N VAL A 7 8.82 3.06 3.35
CA VAL A 7 9.08 1.70 2.84
C VAL A 7 9.00 1.69 1.32
N GLU A 8 9.71 0.77 0.68
CA GLU A 8 9.73 0.61 -0.77
C GLU A 8 9.79 -0.87 -1.12
N GLY A 9 9.07 -1.27 -2.17
CA GLY A 9 9.11 -2.64 -2.67
C GLY A 9 8.21 -2.84 -3.87
N THR A 10 8.17 -4.08 -4.36
CA THR A 10 7.26 -4.50 -5.42
C THR A 10 5.98 -5.04 -4.81
N VAL A 11 4.82 -4.58 -5.28
CA VAL A 11 3.54 -5.09 -4.79
C VAL A 11 3.38 -6.55 -5.23
N ALA A 12 3.31 -7.46 -4.26
CA ALA A 12 3.09 -8.88 -4.47
C ALA A 12 1.60 -9.22 -4.60
N GLY A 13 0.75 -8.50 -3.87
CA GLY A 13 -0.70 -8.71 -3.91
C GLY A 13 -1.48 -7.67 -3.13
N ILE A 14 -2.77 -7.58 -3.42
CA ILE A 14 -3.69 -6.66 -2.73
C ILE A 14 -4.91 -7.45 -2.25
N PHE A 15 -5.23 -7.33 -0.97
CA PHE A 15 -6.47 -7.84 -0.39
C PHE A 15 -7.45 -6.69 -0.19
N GLU A 16 -8.58 -6.76 -0.89
CA GLU A 16 -9.64 -5.78 -0.83
C GLU A 16 -10.72 -6.15 0.19
N GLY A 17 -10.62 -5.62 1.41
CA GLY A 17 -11.73 -5.61 2.35
C GLY A 17 -12.75 -4.50 2.03
N GLN A 18 -13.93 -4.58 2.64
CA GLN A 18 -15.00 -3.59 2.43
C GLN A 18 -14.59 -2.16 2.80
N ARG A 19 -13.84 -2.00 3.89
CA ARG A 19 -13.45 -0.70 4.46
C ARG A 19 -11.94 -0.48 4.55
N ARG A 20 -11.15 -1.49 4.19
CA ARG A 20 -9.71 -1.49 4.35
C ARG A 20 -9.08 -2.32 3.24
N TRP A 21 -7.98 -1.83 2.69
CA TRP A 21 -7.15 -2.57 1.76
C TRP A 21 -5.81 -2.90 2.41
N PHE A 22 -5.27 -4.07 2.09
CA PHE A 22 -3.94 -4.49 2.48
C PHE A 22 -3.11 -4.74 1.23
N ILE A 23 -1.95 -4.12 1.16
CA ILE A 23 -1.03 -4.20 0.02
C ILE A 23 0.23 -4.89 0.54
N ASN A 24 0.47 -6.10 0.05
CA ASN A 24 1.54 -6.98 0.50
C ASN A 24 2.74 -6.90 -0.45
N PHE A 25 3.95 -7.00 0.10
CA PHE A 25 5.21 -6.89 -0.64
C PHE A 25 5.99 -8.21 -0.73
N GLY A 26 5.60 -9.20 0.06
CA GLY A 26 6.10 -10.57 0.00
C GLY A 26 4.97 -11.59 0.12
N ASP A 27 5.30 -12.86 -0.08
CA ASP A 27 4.35 -13.98 -0.04
C ASP A 27 3.80 -14.26 1.37
N ASP A 28 4.55 -13.87 2.42
CA ASP A 28 4.14 -13.98 3.82
C ASP A 28 4.19 -12.62 4.53
N TYR A 29 3.01 -12.08 4.84
CA TYR A 29 2.82 -10.81 5.54
C TYR A 29 3.36 -10.80 6.97
N ARG A 30 3.67 -11.97 7.55
CA ARG A 30 4.23 -12.06 8.90
C ARG A 30 5.73 -11.76 8.92
N SER A 31 6.41 -12.07 7.83
CA SER A 31 7.86 -11.88 7.66
C SER A 31 8.22 -10.66 6.82
N ASP A 32 7.28 -10.17 6.01
CA ASP A 32 7.42 -8.92 5.24
C ASP A 32 6.51 -7.83 5.81
N PHE A 33 6.62 -6.61 5.29
CA PHE A 33 5.71 -5.53 5.65
C PHE A 33 4.47 -5.52 4.75
N THR A 34 3.37 -5.05 5.32
CA THR A 34 2.13 -4.76 4.62
C THR A 34 1.85 -3.26 4.77
N VAL A 35 1.38 -2.60 3.72
CA VAL A 35 0.82 -1.25 3.87
C VAL A 35 -0.71 -1.31 3.80
N SER A 36 -1.37 -0.49 4.62
CA SER A 36 -2.81 -0.50 4.78
C SER A 36 -3.37 0.92 4.74
N LEU A 37 -4.56 1.02 4.17
CA LEU A 37 -5.37 2.22 4.21
C LEU A 37 -6.84 1.84 4.42
N GLN A 38 -7.59 2.74 5.05
CA GLN A 38 -8.98 2.51 5.35
C GLN A 38 -9.84 3.77 5.24
N ASP A 39 -11.16 3.57 5.30
CA ASP A 39 -12.16 4.63 5.44
C ASP A 39 -11.98 5.80 4.46
N GLN A 40 -11.58 6.99 4.95
CA GLN A 40 -11.44 8.19 4.14
C GLN A 40 -10.28 8.09 3.16
N ALA A 41 -9.13 7.58 3.61
CA ALA A 41 -7.96 7.35 2.77
C ALA A 41 -8.32 6.42 1.61
N LEU A 42 -9.03 5.32 1.92
CA LEU A 42 -9.49 4.36 0.92
C LEU A 42 -10.44 5.00 -0.10
N ARG A 43 -11.37 5.86 0.33
CA ARG A 43 -12.25 6.59 -0.60
C ARG A 43 -11.47 7.52 -1.53
N MET A 44 -10.42 8.18 -1.04
CA MET A 44 -9.59 9.07 -1.85
C MET A 44 -8.77 8.28 -2.88
N VAL A 45 -8.15 7.18 -2.45
CA VAL A 45 -7.37 6.30 -3.34
C VAL A 45 -8.24 5.69 -4.43
N LYS A 46 -9.42 5.15 -4.10
CA LYS A 46 -10.35 4.58 -5.09
C LYS A 46 -10.79 5.58 -6.17
N ARG A 47 -10.80 6.88 -5.87
CA ARG A 47 -11.14 7.92 -6.85
C ARG A 47 -10.01 8.21 -7.83
N LEU A 48 -8.75 8.12 -7.38
CA LEU A 48 -7.57 8.39 -8.21
C LEU A 48 -7.11 7.13 -8.98
N TRP A 49 -7.20 5.98 -8.32
CA TRP A 49 -6.74 4.69 -8.82
C TRP A 49 -7.81 3.62 -8.54
N PRO A 50 -8.82 3.50 -9.41
CA PRO A 50 -9.96 2.61 -9.19
C PRO A 50 -9.66 1.13 -9.43
N ILE A 51 -8.54 0.79 -10.06
CA ILE A 51 -8.16 -0.58 -10.43
C ILE A 51 -6.85 -0.94 -9.71
N PRO A 52 -6.92 -1.40 -8.45
CA PRO A 52 -5.73 -1.71 -7.64
C PRO A 52 -4.93 -2.89 -8.18
N ASP A 53 -5.57 -3.84 -8.87
CA ASP A 53 -4.90 -5.00 -9.47
C ASP A 53 -3.75 -4.60 -10.42
N ASN A 54 -3.84 -3.41 -11.03
CA ASN A 54 -2.78 -2.87 -11.88
C ASN A 54 -1.50 -2.50 -11.11
N TRP A 55 -1.53 -2.49 -9.79
CA TRP A 55 -0.39 -2.19 -8.95
C TRP A 55 0.48 -3.41 -8.72
N VAL A 56 -0.06 -4.62 -8.86
CA VAL A 56 0.70 -5.87 -8.68
C VAL A 56 1.87 -5.91 -9.68
N GLY A 57 3.06 -6.21 -9.18
CA GLY A 57 4.31 -6.17 -9.95
C GLY A 57 4.90 -4.76 -10.11
N GLN A 58 4.21 -3.69 -9.71
CA GLN A 58 4.77 -2.33 -9.71
C GLN A 58 5.64 -2.11 -8.49
N ARG A 59 6.76 -1.39 -8.68
CA ARG A 59 7.59 -0.91 -7.57
C ARG A 59 7.02 0.40 -7.04
N VAL A 60 6.69 0.44 -5.76
CA VAL A 60 6.12 1.61 -5.09
C VAL A 60 6.90 1.97 -3.82
N ARG A 61 6.82 3.25 -3.45
CA ARG A 61 7.28 3.77 -2.17
C ARG A 61 6.07 4.30 -1.40
N VAL A 62 6.02 3.97 -0.11
CA VAL A 62 4.92 4.36 0.77
C VAL A 62 5.48 4.99 2.04
N GLN A 63 4.88 6.10 2.46
CA GLN A 63 5.19 6.79 3.71
C GLN A 63 4.03 6.63 4.69
N GLY A 64 4.29 6.25 5.93
CA GLY A 64 3.20 6.03 6.89
C GLY A 64 3.69 5.70 8.29
N PHE A 65 2.74 5.41 9.17
CA PHE A 65 3.03 5.05 10.55
C PHE A 65 3.13 3.54 10.70
N ALA A 66 4.26 3.07 11.24
CA ALA A 66 4.48 1.67 11.52
C ALA A 66 3.77 1.23 12.81
N ASP A 67 3.09 0.09 12.72
CA ASP A 67 2.45 -0.64 13.80
C ASP A 67 2.82 -2.13 13.71
N LEU A 68 2.66 -2.87 14.81
CA LEU A 68 2.86 -4.31 14.87
C LEU A 68 1.51 -5.01 14.96
N TRP A 69 1.03 -5.51 13.83
CA TRP A 69 -0.23 -6.24 13.74
C TRP A 69 -0.07 -7.52 12.92
N ASN A 70 0.21 -8.63 13.60
CA ASN A 70 0.58 -9.92 12.99
C ASN A 70 1.76 -9.85 11.99
N GLY A 71 2.56 -8.79 12.05
CA GLY A 71 3.57 -8.42 11.06
C GLY A 71 3.84 -6.91 11.14
N VAL A 72 4.74 -6.40 10.30
CA VAL A 72 4.98 -4.95 10.20
C VAL A 72 3.89 -4.34 9.33
N LEU A 73 3.02 -3.52 9.93
CA LEU A 73 1.94 -2.84 9.24
C LEU A 73 2.25 -1.34 9.11
N ILE A 74 2.18 -0.79 7.90
CA ILE A 74 2.34 0.64 7.66
C ILE A 74 0.98 1.23 7.28
N GLU A 75 0.39 2.02 8.18
CA GLU A 75 -0.86 2.72 7.90
C GLU A 75 -0.56 4.07 7.22
N TRP A 76 -1.28 4.38 6.14
CA TRP A 76 -1.18 5.64 5.39
C TRP A 76 -2.55 6.25 5.11
N ASP A 77 -2.62 7.58 5.10
CA ASP A 77 -3.87 8.34 5.19
C ASP A 77 -4.21 9.14 3.93
N PHE A 78 -3.20 9.43 3.10
CA PHE A 78 -3.33 10.30 1.93
C PHE A 78 -2.71 9.70 0.68
N PRO A 79 -3.35 9.81 -0.50
CA PRO A 79 -2.82 9.30 -1.76
C PRO A 79 -1.39 9.72 -2.09
N ALA A 80 -0.99 10.94 -1.70
CA ALA A 80 0.35 11.48 -1.94
C ALA A 80 1.46 10.73 -1.18
N GLN A 81 1.11 9.91 -0.18
CA GLN A 81 2.08 9.08 0.52
C GLN A 81 2.46 7.81 -0.25
N LEU A 82 1.78 7.48 -1.35
CA LEU A 82 2.17 6.42 -2.28
C LEU A 82 2.72 7.00 -3.57
N CYS A 83 3.87 6.50 -4.00
CA CYS A 83 4.55 6.90 -5.21
C CYS A 83 4.95 5.66 -6.01
N PHE A 84 4.57 5.60 -7.29
CA PHE A 84 5.11 4.62 -8.24
C PHE A 84 6.53 5.03 -8.64
N ILE A 85 7.50 4.13 -8.46
CA ILE A 85 8.94 4.45 -8.59
C ILE A 85 9.43 4.31 -10.03
N GLU A 86 8.87 3.37 -10.77
CA GLU A 86 9.06 3.29 -12.21
C GLU A 86 7.96 4.09 -12.91
N PRO A 87 8.22 4.70 -14.08
CA PRO A 87 7.15 5.30 -14.86
C PRO A 87 6.09 4.23 -15.10
N VAL A 88 4.86 4.50 -14.67
CA VAL A 88 3.71 3.62 -14.90
C VAL A 88 3.75 3.25 -16.39
N PRO A 89 3.95 1.97 -16.76
CA PRO A 89 3.92 1.60 -18.16
C PRO A 89 2.49 1.84 -18.60
N TYR A 90 2.25 2.98 -19.25
CA TYR A 90 0.97 3.26 -19.88
C TYR A 90 0.71 2.09 -20.83
N LYS A 91 -0.19 1.17 -20.45
CA LYS A 91 -0.96 0.45 -21.45
C LYS A 91 -1.99 1.46 -21.95
N LEU A 92 -1.74 1.95 -23.17
CA LEU A 92 -2.79 2.48 -24.04
C LEU A 92 -3.95 1.48 -24.12
#